data_AF-A0A970QGM2-F1
#
_entry.id   AF-A0A970QGM2-F1
#
_cell.length_a   1.000
_cell.length_b   1.000
_cell.length_c   1.000
_cell.angle_alpha   90.00
_cell.angle_beta   90.00
_cell.angle_gamma   90.00
#
_symmetry.space_group_name_H-M   'P 1'
#
loop_
_entity.id
_entity.type
_entity.pdbx_description
1 polymer ?
#
loop_
_entity_poly.entity_id
_entity_poly.type
_entity_poly.pdbx_seq_one_letter_code
_entity_poly.pdbx_strand_id
1 'polypeptide(L)'
;MNFTHKKLWLTAGALLIGTMLTVVWRVVDPVRLIYARYMAQKTEEALFLLENDPVLYFKETQDAARLVAAATADGILSSPQTHYILALQYEREGNTEEAEALLREVILDVDTWSWPYVSLGILLARSGEDYLEEAESLLNKAVELEPDWVRPYNSLSVVLRLLGRFEEAEIMSLHASELDPYDVAAHNNFANLLVLEERYEEAESHYRFAMESEPYNAKPPYNLACLFSVIGSFQEACDYLEMAVALNESARSDAAMDPYFDPMRSYPPFEEIIYGEVLTPRSEDGWDEKEEADADTDGDVPMEAEVEEEAPTPDVEEESDPDEEHAAEEPGHTEAAEADTAAEDTQPSEEAQENESP
;
A
#
# COMPACT_ATOMS: atom_id res chain seq x y z
N MET A 1 -27.64 -34.28 76.30
CA MET A 1 -26.31 -33.78 75.87
C MET A 1 -26.35 -33.42 74.38
N ASN A 2 -25.67 -32.36 73.98
CA ASN A 2 -25.11 -32.12 72.62
C ASN A 2 -26.03 -32.08 71.38
N PHE A 3 -27.26 -31.56 71.48
CA PHE A 3 -28.03 -31.16 70.27
C PHE A 3 -27.69 -29.73 69.78
N THR A 4 -27.47 -28.79 70.70
CA THR A 4 -27.08 -27.40 70.40
C THR A 4 -25.69 -27.32 69.76
N HIS A 5 -24.68 -27.97 70.36
CA HIS A 5 -23.32 -27.98 69.80
C HIS A 5 -23.25 -28.58 68.39
N LYS A 6 -24.05 -29.60 68.06
CA LYS A 6 -24.09 -30.16 66.68
C LYS A 6 -24.58 -29.14 65.66
N LYS A 7 -25.61 -28.33 65.98
CA LYS A 7 -26.05 -27.23 65.09
C LYS A 7 -24.99 -26.14 64.95
N LEU A 8 -24.28 -25.81 66.03
CA LEU A 8 -23.21 -24.80 66.00
C LEU A 8 -22.03 -25.23 65.10
N TRP A 9 -21.60 -26.49 65.20
CA TRP A 9 -20.54 -27.03 64.32
C TRP A 9 -20.98 -27.13 62.85
N LEU A 10 -22.24 -27.49 62.57
CA LEU A 10 -22.78 -27.51 61.21
C LEU A 10 -22.83 -26.10 60.58
N THR A 11 -23.25 -25.08 61.34
CA THR A 11 -23.28 -23.69 60.86
C THR A 11 -21.87 -23.11 60.68
N ALA A 12 -20.94 -23.41 61.58
CA ALA A 12 -19.53 -23.04 61.42
C ALA A 12 -18.88 -23.71 60.18
N GLY A 13 -19.12 -25.00 59.97
CA GLY A 13 -18.63 -25.73 58.80
C GLY A 13 -19.20 -25.19 57.48
N ALA A 14 -20.51 -24.90 57.44
CA ALA A 14 -21.15 -24.29 56.27
C ALA A 14 -20.59 -22.90 55.95
N LEU A 15 -20.34 -22.06 56.97
CA LEU A 15 -19.71 -20.75 56.79
C LEU A 15 -18.29 -20.90 56.23
N LEU A 16 -17.49 -21.85 56.77
CA LEU A 16 -16.11 -22.08 56.35
C LEU A 16 -16.05 -22.57 54.90
N ILE A 17 -16.90 -23.52 54.51
CA ILE A 17 -17.07 -23.97 53.12
C ILE A 17 -17.49 -22.79 52.22
N GLY A 18 -18.44 -21.96 52.65
CA GLY A 18 -18.85 -20.75 51.92
C GLY A 18 -17.69 -19.80 51.69
N THR A 19 -16.88 -19.52 52.73
CA THR A 19 -15.69 -18.65 52.58
C THR A 19 -14.65 -19.26 51.64
N MET A 20 -14.36 -20.56 51.74
CA MET A 20 -13.43 -21.21 50.79
C MET A 20 -13.96 -21.20 49.36
N LEU A 21 -15.27 -21.38 49.14
CA LEU A 21 -15.88 -21.24 47.81
C LEU A 21 -15.75 -19.81 47.27
N THR A 22 -15.96 -18.78 48.10
CA THR A 22 -15.74 -17.39 47.65
C THR A 22 -14.27 -17.06 47.39
N VAL A 23 -13.33 -17.63 48.15
CA VAL A 23 -11.89 -17.47 47.90
C VAL A 23 -11.48 -18.20 46.62
N VAL A 24 -11.90 -19.45 46.42
CA VAL A 24 -11.64 -20.21 45.19
C VAL A 24 -12.26 -19.52 43.98
N TRP A 25 -13.50 -19.03 44.08
CA TRP A 25 -14.15 -18.29 42.98
C TRP A 25 -13.41 -16.98 42.65
N ARG A 26 -12.92 -16.24 43.66
CA ARG A 26 -12.12 -15.02 43.47
C ARG A 26 -10.68 -15.26 42.98
N VAL A 27 -10.11 -16.43 43.27
CA VAL A 27 -8.73 -16.79 42.89
C VAL A 27 -8.67 -17.47 41.52
N VAL A 28 -9.67 -18.29 41.18
CA VAL A 28 -9.73 -19.01 39.90
C VAL A 28 -10.45 -18.20 38.82
N ASP A 29 -11.40 -17.33 39.22
CA ASP A 29 -12.34 -16.61 38.35
C ASP A 29 -12.76 -17.45 37.14
N PRO A 30 -13.64 -18.46 37.36
CA PRO A 30 -14.00 -19.40 36.29
C PRO A 30 -14.69 -18.72 35.11
N VAL A 31 -15.26 -17.53 35.27
CA VAL A 31 -15.83 -16.74 34.16
C VAL A 31 -14.69 -16.17 33.33
N ARG A 32 -13.71 -15.51 33.95
CA ARG A 32 -12.49 -15.03 33.26
C ARG A 32 -11.70 -16.17 32.61
N LEU A 33 -11.62 -17.36 33.24
CA LEU A 33 -10.92 -18.52 32.66
C LEU A 33 -11.64 -19.08 31.43
N ILE A 34 -12.98 -19.17 31.44
CA ILE A 34 -13.77 -19.58 30.27
C ILE A 34 -13.65 -18.54 29.16
N TYR A 35 -13.75 -17.26 29.50
CA TYR A 35 -13.65 -16.15 28.55
C TYR A 35 -12.25 -16.06 27.91
N ALA A 36 -11.17 -16.20 28.69
CA ALA A 36 -9.80 -16.21 28.17
C ALA A 36 -9.56 -17.37 27.19
N ARG A 37 -10.13 -18.56 27.44
CA ARG A 37 -10.07 -19.69 26.49
C ARG A 37 -10.85 -19.42 25.21
N TYR A 38 -12.04 -18.81 25.33
CA TYR A 38 -12.85 -18.41 24.18
C TYR A 38 -12.12 -17.38 23.31
N MET A 39 -11.50 -16.36 23.92
CA MET A 39 -10.74 -15.35 23.19
C MET A 39 -9.44 -15.92 22.61
N ALA A 40 -8.73 -16.83 23.29
CA ALA A 40 -7.59 -17.53 22.71
C ALA A 40 -7.97 -18.31 21.44
N GLN A 41 -9.08 -19.05 21.49
CA GLN A 41 -9.64 -19.72 20.30
C GLN A 41 -9.98 -18.71 19.19
N LYS A 42 -10.48 -17.51 19.52
CA LYS A 42 -10.72 -16.45 18.53
C LYS A 42 -9.46 -15.79 17.98
N THR A 43 -8.37 -15.75 18.74
CA THR A 43 -7.04 -15.36 18.23
C THR A 43 -6.52 -16.40 17.25
N GLU A 44 -6.60 -17.70 17.58
CA GLU A 44 -6.23 -18.80 16.67
C GLU A 44 -7.07 -18.77 15.38
N GLU A 45 -8.38 -18.55 15.49
CA GLU A 45 -9.31 -18.42 14.35
C GLU A 45 -8.96 -17.21 13.46
N ALA A 46 -8.64 -16.06 14.05
CA ALA A 46 -8.25 -14.87 13.30
C ALA A 46 -6.88 -15.04 12.60
N LEU A 47 -5.89 -15.67 13.24
CA LEU A 47 -4.59 -15.96 12.62
C LEU A 47 -4.71 -16.93 11.43
N PHE A 48 -5.53 -17.97 11.56
CA PHE A 48 -5.77 -18.93 10.48
C PHE A 48 -6.45 -18.29 9.25
N LEU A 49 -7.35 -17.33 9.46
CA LEU A 49 -7.91 -16.55 8.35
C LEU A 49 -6.85 -15.61 7.75
N LEU A 50 -6.05 -14.94 8.58
CA LEU A 50 -4.95 -14.05 8.15
C LEU A 50 -3.82 -14.77 7.37
N GLU A 51 -3.64 -16.08 7.56
CA GLU A 51 -2.72 -16.91 6.77
C GLU A 51 -3.06 -16.88 5.27
N ASN A 52 -4.35 -16.74 4.93
CA ASN A 52 -4.89 -16.74 3.57
C ASN A 52 -5.42 -15.35 3.13
N ASP A 53 -5.66 -14.45 4.08
CA ASP A 53 -6.12 -13.07 3.85
C ASP A 53 -5.32 -12.06 4.72
N PRO A 54 -4.01 -11.90 4.48
CA PRO A 54 -3.13 -11.06 5.30
C PRO A 54 -3.30 -9.56 5.05
N VAL A 55 -4.32 -9.16 4.28
CA VAL A 55 -4.69 -7.77 3.97
C VAL A 55 -6.13 -7.42 4.38
N LEU A 56 -6.80 -8.31 5.12
CA LEU A 56 -8.16 -8.12 5.65
C LEU A 56 -9.19 -7.78 4.56
N TYR A 57 -9.11 -8.42 3.39
CA TYR A 57 -10.05 -8.21 2.28
C TYR A 57 -11.43 -8.80 2.59
N PHE A 58 -11.49 -10.06 3.04
CA PHE A 58 -12.75 -10.74 3.28
C PHE A 58 -13.39 -10.31 4.61
N LYS A 59 -14.72 -10.17 4.57
CA LYS A 59 -15.49 -9.76 5.76
C LYS A 59 -15.33 -10.71 6.95
N GLU A 60 -15.16 -12.01 6.71
CA GLU A 60 -14.97 -13.00 7.79
C GLU A 60 -13.66 -12.73 8.55
N THR A 61 -12.56 -12.51 7.83
CA THR A 61 -11.26 -12.06 8.38
C THR A 61 -11.39 -10.73 9.11
N GLN A 62 -12.07 -9.73 8.52
CA GLN A 62 -12.28 -8.42 9.15
C GLN A 62 -13.08 -8.51 10.46
N ASP A 63 -14.16 -9.30 10.49
CA ASP A 63 -15.01 -9.43 11.68
C ASP A 63 -14.32 -10.25 12.79
N ALA A 64 -13.47 -11.24 12.43
CA ALA A 64 -12.62 -11.98 13.36
C ALA A 64 -11.48 -11.11 13.92
N ALA A 65 -10.73 -10.42 13.06
CA ALA A 65 -9.64 -9.52 13.45
C ALA A 65 -10.13 -8.38 14.35
N ARG A 66 -11.24 -7.72 13.99
CA ARG A 66 -11.82 -6.63 14.80
C ARG A 66 -12.26 -7.10 16.19
N LEU A 67 -12.77 -8.33 16.34
CA LEU A 67 -13.14 -8.91 17.63
C LEU A 67 -11.93 -9.10 18.55
N VAL A 68 -10.80 -9.56 18.01
CA VAL A 68 -9.55 -9.73 18.76
C VAL A 68 -8.95 -8.35 19.06
N ALA A 69 -8.78 -7.50 18.05
CA ALA A 69 -8.21 -6.16 18.17
C ALA A 69 -8.91 -5.29 19.23
N ALA A 70 -10.26 -5.27 19.25
CA ALA A 70 -11.01 -4.54 20.28
C ALA A 70 -10.71 -5.03 21.70
N ALA A 71 -10.56 -6.36 21.89
CA ALA A 71 -10.19 -6.92 23.19
C ALA A 71 -8.71 -6.70 23.55
N THR A 72 -7.81 -6.57 22.57
CA THR A 72 -6.44 -6.08 22.80
C THR A 72 -6.43 -4.63 23.26
N ALA A 73 -7.17 -3.75 22.56
CA ALA A 73 -7.22 -2.32 22.86
C ALA A 73 -7.84 -2.01 24.24
N ASP A 74 -8.85 -2.77 24.68
CA ASP A 74 -9.41 -2.72 26.03
C ASP A 74 -8.45 -3.28 27.13
N GLY A 75 -7.27 -3.80 26.76
CA GLY A 75 -6.33 -4.45 27.67
C GLY A 75 -6.84 -5.78 28.25
N ILE A 76 -7.83 -6.38 27.61
CA ILE A 76 -8.43 -7.68 27.99
C ILE A 76 -7.54 -8.83 27.50
N LEU A 77 -6.96 -8.65 26.32
CA LEU A 77 -5.89 -9.48 25.75
C LEU A 77 -4.57 -8.71 25.72
N SER A 78 -3.47 -9.43 25.88
CA SER A 78 -2.13 -8.94 25.56
C SER A 78 -1.24 -10.16 25.31
N SER A 79 -0.75 -10.25 24.08
CA SER A 79 0.21 -11.21 23.57
C SER A 79 0.66 -10.74 22.18
N PRO A 80 1.86 -11.15 21.70
CA PRO A 80 2.38 -10.71 20.41
C PRO A 80 1.41 -10.94 19.23
N GLN A 81 0.68 -12.06 19.24
CA GLN A 81 -0.35 -12.38 18.24
C GLN A 81 -1.50 -11.37 18.24
N THR A 82 -1.96 -10.99 19.44
CA THR A 82 -3.10 -10.07 19.61
C THR A 82 -2.73 -8.61 19.39
N HIS A 83 -1.46 -8.25 19.58
CA HIS A 83 -0.88 -6.94 19.24
C HIS A 83 -0.67 -6.83 17.72
N TYR A 84 -0.20 -7.89 17.05
CA TYR A 84 -0.12 -7.97 15.58
C TYR A 84 -1.50 -7.80 14.92
N ILE A 85 -2.54 -8.50 15.40
CA ILE A 85 -3.90 -8.35 14.87
C ILE A 85 -4.46 -6.93 15.11
N LEU A 86 -4.12 -6.30 16.23
CA LEU A 86 -4.47 -4.90 16.50
C LEU A 86 -3.74 -3.94 15.54
N ALA A 87 -2.45 -4.18 15.24
CA ALA A 87 -1.69 -3.37 14.30
C ALA A 87 -2.27 -3.42 12.88
N LEU A 88 -2.66 -4.60 12.38
CA LEU A 88 -3.34 -4.73 11.09
C LEU A 88 -4.71 -4.00 11.08
N GLN A 89 -5.43 -4.01 12.19
CA GLN A 89 -6.69 -3.25 12.32
C GLN A 89 -6.44 -1.74 12.31
N TYR A 90 -5.36 -1.26 12.95
CA TYR A 90 -4.94 0.14 12.92
C TYR A 90 -4.42 0.60 11.54
N GLU A 91 -3.63 -0.22 10.84
CA GLU A 91 -3.25 0.02 9.42
C GLU A 91 -4.51 0.23 8.56
N ARG A 92 -5.49 -0.67 8.70
CA ARG A 92 -6.78 -0.63 8.00
C ARG A 92 -7.72 0.51 8.46
N GLU A 93 -7.35 1.27 9.48
CA GLU A 93 -8.03 2.48 9.95
C GLU A 93 -7.25 3.77 9.63
N GLY A 94 -6.03 3.66 9.11
CA GLY A 94 -5.14 4.79 8.82
C GLY A 94 -4.30 5.26 10.02
N ASN A 95 -4.35 4.54 11.15
CA ASN A 95 -3.60 4.83 12.38
C ASN A 95 -2.18 4.23 12.28
N THR A 96 -1.36 4.80 11.40
CA THR A 96 -0.06 4.22 11.01
C THR A 96 0.97 4.25 12.14
N GLU A 97 1.03 5.32 12.94
CA GLU A 97 1.94 5.44 14.08
C GLU A 97 1.70 4.35 15.13
N GLU A 98 0.44 4.09 15.50
CA GLU A 98 0.08 3.03 16.44
C GLU A 98 0.28 1.62 15.86
N ALA A 99 0.08 1.43 14.56
CA ALA A 99 0.38 0.17 13.88
C ALA A 99 1.89 -0.12 13.87
N GLU A 100 2.72 0.87 13.56
CA GLU A 100 4.19 0.76 13.55
C GLU A 100 4.72 0.42 14.96
N ALA A 101 4.25 1.14 15.98
CA ALA A 101 4.66 0.93 17.36
C ALA A 101 4.34 -0.50 17.86
N LEU A 102 3.15 -1.02 17.56
CA LEU A 102 2.76 -2.40 17.90
C LEU A 102 3.57 -3.44 17.12
N LEU A 103 3.83 -3.23 15.83
CA LEU A 103 4.65 -4.16 15.04
C LEU A 103 6.09 -4.23 15.56
N ARG A 104 6.68 -3.09 15.95
CA ARG A 104 8.00 -3.05 16.59
C ARG A 104 8.00 -3.72 17.97
N GLU A 105 6.95 -3.56 18.78
CA GLU A 105 6.79 -4.30 20.04
C GLU A 105 6.77 -5.83 19.80
N VAL A 106 5.96 -6.29 18.84
CA VAL A 106 5.82 -7.71 18.49
C VAL A 106 7.15 -8.31 18.00
N ILE A 107 7.93 -7.58 17.21
CA ILE A 107 9.26 -8.00 16.74
C ILE A 107 10.26 -8.11 17.90
N LEU A 108 10.19 -7.22 18.90
CA LEU A 108 11.04 -7.27 20.09
C LEU A 108 10.68 -8.42 21.04
N ASP A 109 9.40 -8.80 21.10
CA ASP A 109 8.92 -9.93 21.91
C ASP A 109 9.12 -11.30 21.23
N VAL A 110 9.04 -11.37 19.89
CA VAL A 110 9.14 -12.61 19.10
C VAL A 110 9.93 -12.37 17.80
N ASP A 111 11.24 -12.29 17.92
CA ASP A 111 12.17 -12.05 16.80
C ASP A 111 12.19 -13.16 15.73
N THR A 112 11.63 -14.33 16.04
CA THR A 112 11.55 -15.51 15.14
C THR A 112 10.24 -15.63 14.34
N TRP A 113 9.31 -14.66 14.39
CA TRP A 113 8.06 -14.71 13.62
C TRP A 113 8.14 -13.75 12.44
N SER A 114 7.94 -14.25 11.21
CA SER A 114 8.17 -13.45 9.98
C SER A 114 7.08 -12.42 9.66
N TRP A 115 5.80 -12.70 9.99
CA TRP A 115 4.67 -11.87 9.55
C TRP A 115 4.71 -10.41 10.02
N PRO A 116 5.14 -10.10 11.26
CA PRO A 116 5.34 -8.73 11.72
C PRO A 116 6.40 -7.97 10.92
N TYR A 117 7.51 -8.61 10.54
CA TYR A 117 8.54 -7.98 9.70
C TYR A 117 8.00 -7.62 8.32
N VAL A 118 7.21 -8.50 7.69
CA VAL A 118 6.58 -8.20 6.39
C VAL A 118 5.58 -7.07 6.50
N SER A 119 4.75 -7.07 7.54
CA SER A 119 3.72 -6.05 7.72
C SER A 119 4.34 -4.69 8.06
N LEU A 120 5.43 -4.66 8.85
CA LEU A 120 6.18 -3.44 9.14
C LEU A 120 6.95 -2.92 7.91
N GLY A 121 7.60 -3.80 7.13
CA GLY A 121 8.28 -3.40 5.90
C GLY A 121 7.32 -2.83 4.87
N ILE A 122 6.14 -3.44 4.69
CA ILE A 122 5.06 -2.93 3.84
C ILE A 122 4.53 -1.58 4.35
N LEU A 123 4.37 -1.40 5.66
CA LEU A 123 3.91 -0.15 6.27
C LEU A 123 4.93 0.98 6.01
N LEU A 124 6.20 0.75 6.36
CA LEU A 124 7.29 1.71 6.18
C LEU A 124 7.50 2.10 4.71
N ALA A 125 7.42 1.13 3.78
CA ALA A 125 7.52 1.40 2.34
C ALA A 125 6.41 2.30 1.77
N ARG A 126 5.30 2.51 2.52
CA ARG A 126 4.25 3.48 2.19
C ARG A 126 4.37 4.79 2.97
N SER A 127 5.19 4.84 4.03
CA SER A 127 5.37 6.04 4.87
C SER A 127 6.28 7.09 4.24
N GLY A 128 7.20 6.69 3.33
CA GLY A 128 8.02 7.61 2.55
C GLY A 128 9.35 7.00 2.10
N GLU A 129 10.07 7.72 1.24
CA GLU A 129 11.39 7.31 0.71
C GLU A 129 12.42 7.11 1.83
N ASP A 130 12.40 7.96 2.87
CA ASP A 130 13.29 7.92 4.06
C ASP A 130 13.26 6.59 4.85
N TYR A 131 12.32 5.69 4.56
CA TYR A 131 12.12 4.42 5.27
C TYR A 131 12.38 3.17 4.40
N LEU A 132 12.75 3.33 3.12
CA LEU A 132 12.83 2.20 2.18
C LEU A 132 13.96 1.22 2.52
N GLU A 133 15.12 1.68 3.01
CA GLU A 133 16.20 0.80 3.45
C GLU A 133 15.87 0.04 4.75
N GLU A 134 15.07 0.62 5.65
CA GLU A 134 14.55 -0.12 6.80
C GLU A 134 13.53 -1.17 6.35
N ALA A 135 12.64 -0.83 5.41
CA ALA A 135 11.71 -1.77 4.81
C ALA A 135 12.43 -2.94 4.12
N GLU A 136 13.48 -2.69 3.34
CA GLU A 136 14.33 -3.72 2.74
C GLU A 136 14.96 -4.61 3.82
N SER A 137 15.51 -4.03 4.89
CA SER A 137 16.16 -4.80 5.96
C SER A 137 15.18 -5.71 6.71
N LEU A 138 13.96 -5.22 6.99
CA LEU A 138 12.90 -6.00 7.63
C LEU A 138 12.40 -7.13 6.71
N LEU A 139 12.21 -6.85 5.43
CA LEU A 139 11.72 -7.84 4.47
C LEU A 139 12.75 -8.94 4.17
N ASN A 140 14.04 -8.59 4.08
CA ASN A 140 15.13 -9.57 4.07
C ASN A 140 15.12 -10.42 5.35
N LYS A 141 14.81 -9.83 6.51
CA LYS A 141 14.69 -10.60 7.76
C LYS A 141 13.50 -11.57 7.75
N ALA A 142 12.40 -11.24 7.07
CA ALA A 142 11.32 -12.20 6.83
C ALA A 142 11.74 -13.36 5.92
N VAL A 143 12.51 -13.08 4.85
CA VAL A 143 13.09 -14.12 3.98
C VAL A 143 14.04 -15.06 4.75
N GLU A 144 14.88 -14.54 5.66
CA GLU A 144 15.73 -15.38 6.52
C GLU A 144 14.94 -16.35 7.42
N LEU A 145 13.72 -15.97 7.81
CA LEU A 145 12.89 -16.75 8.75
C LEU A 145 12.03 -17.78 8.03
N GLU A 146 11.42 -17.42 6.88
CA GLU A 146 10.54 -18.29 6.09
C GLU A 146 10.89 -18.18 4.58
N PRO A 147 11.96 -18.86 4.10
CA PRO A 147 12.43 -18.75 2.72
C PRO A 147 11.46 -19.28 1.65
N ASP A 148 10.51 -20.14 2.03
CA ASP A 148 9.50 -20.68 1.13
C ASP A 148 8.23 -19.78 1.04
N TRP A 149 8.22 -18.61 1.71
CA TRP A 149 7.06 -17.71 1.76
C TRP A 149 7.13 -16.63 0.67
N VAL A 150 6.15 -16.62 -0.25
CA VAL A 150 6.08 -15.70 -1.41
C VAL A 150 6.01 -14.21 -1.03
N ARG A 151 5.24 -13.88 0.02
CA ARG A 151 4.88 -12.50 0.37
C ARG A 151 6.09 -11.56 0.61
N PRO A 152 7.15 -11.94 1.36
CA PRO A 152 8.33 -11.08 1.50
C PRO A 152 9.07 -10.82 0.18
N TYR A 153 9.21 -11.79 -0.73
CA TYR A 153 9.85 -11.57 -2.04
C TYR A 153 9.07 -10.57 -2.91
N ASN A 154 7.74 -10.75 -2.98
CA ASN A 154 6.83 -9.83 -3.66
C ASN A 154 6.86 -8.41 -3.03
N SER A 155 7.08 -8.32 -1.72
CA SER A 155 7.25 -7.02 -1.04
C SER A 155 8.63 -6.42 -1.29
N LEU A 156 9.70 -7.23 -1.36
CA LEU A 156 11.05 -6.79 -1.69
C LEU A 156 11.13 -6.22 -3.09
N SER A 157 10.50 -6.85 -4.10
CA SER A 157 10.53 -6.28 -5.46
C SER A 157 9.85 -4.91 -5.54
N VAL A 158 8.78 -4.68 -4.77
CA VAL A 158 8.16 -3.35 -4.65
C VAL A 158 9.12 -2.34 -4.00
N VAL A 159 9.79 -2.70 -2.91
CA VAL A 159 10.75 -1.80 -2.22
C VAL A 159 11.99 -1.52 -3.08
N LEU A 160 12.58 -2.53 -3.70
CA LEU A 160 13.74 -2.39 -4.59
C LEU A 160 13.41 -1.55 -5.83
N ARG A 161 12.20 -1.70 -6.39
CA ARG A 161 11.69 -0.84 -7.48
C ARG A 161 11.52 0.62 -7.05
N LEU A 162 11.09 0.88 -5.81
CA LEU A 162 11.01 2.23 -5.24
C LEU A 162 12.41 2.82 -4.96
N LEU A 163 13.38 1.99 -4.60
CA LEU A 163 14.81 2.34 -4.49
C LEU A 163 15.52 2.47 -5.86
N GLY A 164 14.84 2.27 -6.98
CA GLY A 164 15.42 2.31 -8.33
C GLY A 164 16.37 1.14 -8.68
N ARG A 165 16.39 0.08 -7.87
CA ARG A 165 17.21 -1.13 -8.05
C ARG A 165 16.44 -2.18 -8.85
N PHE A 166 16.19 -1.86 -10.13
CA PHE A 166 15.26 -2.60 -10.98
C PHE A 166 15.69 -4.06 -11.24
N GLU A 167 16.98 -4.32 -11.49
CA GLU A 167 17.48 -5.68 -11.72
C GLU A 167 17.32 -6.58 -10.48
N GLU A 168 17.49 -6.03 -9.28
CA GLU A 168 17.26 -6.75 -8.02
C GLU A 168 15.76 -6.95 -7.77
N ALA A 169 14.92 -5.99 -8.18
CA ALA A 169 13.47 -6.12 -8.16
C ALA A 169 12.95 -7.21 -9.12
N GLU A 170 13.57 -7.38 -10.31
CA GLU A 170 13.25 -8.49 -11.22
C GLU A 170 13.60 -9.83 -10.57
N ILE A 171 14.80 -9.99 -10.00
CA ILE A 171 15.22 -11.22 -9.33
C ILE A 171 14.26 -11.61 -8.20
N MET A 172 13.82 -10.65 -7.37
CA MET A 172 12.84 -10.92 -6.31
C MET A 172 11.44 -11.25 -6.86
N SER A 173 11.02 -10.62 -7.96
CA SER A 173 9.74 -10.92 -8.63
C SER A 173 9.73 -12.31 -9.28
N LEU A 174 10.85 -12.72 -9.87
CA LEU A 174 11.04 -14.05 -10.44
C LEU A 174 11.02 -15.11 -9.33
N HIS A 175 11.74 -14.93 -8.22
CA HIS A 175 11.68 -15.87 -7.10
C HIS A 175 10.27 -15.98 -6.48
N ALA A 176 9.52 -14.87 -6.36
CA ALA A 176 8.11 -14.94 -5.95
C ALA A 176 7.28 -15.81 -6.91
N SER A 177 7.50 -15.66 -8.22
CA SER A 177 6.83 -16.41 -9.28
C SER A 177 7.28 -17.88 -9.39
N GLU A 178 8.48 -18.21 -8.91
CA GLU A 178 8.98 -19.60 -8.78
C GLU A 178 8.34 -20.33 -7.59
N LEU A 179 8.12 -19.61 -6.48
CA LEU A 179 7.50 -20.14 -5.26
C LEU A 179 5.99 -20.35 -5.42
N ASP A 180 5.26 -19.39 -5.99
CA ASP A 180 3.86 -19.55 -6.40
C ASP A 180 3.59 -18.93 -7.79
N PRO A 181 3.56 -19.77 -8.86
CA PRO A 181 3.19 -19.36 -10.21
C PRO A 181 1.73 -18.90 -10.41
N TYR A 182 0.96 -18.71 -9.33
CA TYR A 182 -0.41 -18.22 -9.34
C TYR A 182 -0.64 -17.04 -8.38
N ASP A 183 0.39 -16.50 -7.70
CA ASP A 183 0.22 -15.32 -6.83
C ASP A 183 -0.12 -14.08 -7.66
N VAL A 184 -1.40 -13.69 -7.59
CA VAL A 184 -1.99 -12.57 -8.34
C VAL A 184 -1.31 -11.25 -7.98
N ALA A 185 -0.86 -11.10 -6.73
CA ALA A 185 -0.11 -9.93 -6.30
C ALA A 185 1.29 -9.87 -6.93
N ALA A 186 2.01 -10.99 -7.00
CA ALA A 186 3.34 -11.06 -7.63
C ALA A 186 3.26 -10.76 -9.13
N HIS A 187 2.30 -11.34 -9.85
CA HIS A 187 2.09 -11.01 -11.26
C HIS A 187 1.74 -9.53 -11.48
N ASN A 188 0.87 -8.96 -10.64
CA ASN A 188 0.55 -7.54 -10.72
C ASN A 188 1.76 -6.64 -10.43
N ASN A 189 2.60 -7.00 -9.45
CA ASN A 189 3.75 -6.20 -9.05
C ASN A 189 4.95 -6.35 -10.00
N PHE A 190 5.14 -7.54 -10.58
CA PHE A 190 6.10 -7.77 -11.65
C PHE A 190 5.70 -7.02 -12.92
N ALA A 191 4.42 -7.02 -13.29
CA ALA A 191 3.90 -6.19 -14.37
C ALA A 191 4.18 -4.68 -14.14
N ASN A 192 4.05 -4.19 -12.89
CA ASN A 192 4.42 -2.81 -12.54
C ASN A 192 5.92 -2.51 -12.70
N LEU A 193 6.80 -3.50 -12.55
CA LEU A 193 8.23 -3.37 -12.87
C LEU A 193 8.44 -3.32 -14.39
N LEU A 194 7.83 -4.26 -15.13
CA LEU A 194 7.92 -4.37 -16.59
C LEU A 194 7.45 -3.10 -17.32
N VAL A 195 6.46 -2.36 -16.79
CA VAL A 195 6.05 -1.05 -17.33
C VAL A 195 7.17 -0.01 -17.23
N LEU A 196 7.98 -0.01 -16.16
CA LEU A 196 9.10 0.91 -16.00
C LEU A 196 10.30 0.54 -16.89
N GLU A 197 10.40 -0.72 -17.30
CA GLU A 197 11.39 -1.22 -18.27
C GLU A 197 10.93 -1.10 -19.74
N GLU A 198 9.79 -0.44 -20.00
CA GLU A 198 9.13 -0.35 -21.31
C GLU A 198 8.73 -1.70 -21.95
N ARG A 199 8.69 -2.79 -21.16
CA ARG A 199 8.35 -4.16 -21.58
C ARG A 199 6.83 -4.39 -21.60
N TYR A 200 6.14 -3.54 -22.35
CA TYR A 200 4.68 -3.36 -22.28
C TYR A 200 3.87 -4.62 -22.59
N GLU A 201 4.26 -5.43 -23.59
CA GLU A 201 3.53 -6.67 -23.94
C GLU A 201 3.68 -7.78 -22.87
N GLU A 202 4.81 -7.81 -22.16
CA GLU A 202 5.00 -8.72 -21.01
C GLU A 202 4.17 -8.24 -19.81
N ALA A 203 4.15 -6.93 -19.54
CA ALA A 203 3.32 -6.33 -18.49
C ALA A 203 1.82 -6.56 -18.73
N GLU A 204 1.32 -6.34 -19.96
CA GLU A 204 -0.07 -6.60 -20.35
C GLU A 204 -0.45 -8.07 -20.09
N SER A 205 0.43 -9.00 -20.48
CA SER A 205 0.23 -10.44 -20.29
C SER A 205 0.07 -10.81 -18.81
N HIS A 206 0.90 -10.25 -17.93
CA HIS A 206 0.82 -10.49 -16.50
C HIS A 206 -0.38 -9.82 -15.81
N TYR A 207 -0.75 -8.59 -16.19
CA TYR A 207 -1.98 -7.96 -15.69
C TYR A 207 -3.24 -8.71 -16.15
N ARG A 208 -3.28 -9.20 -17.39
CA ARG A 208 -4.40 -10.03 -17.87
C ARG A 208 -4.54 -11.31 -17.07
N PHE A 209 -3.43 -12.02 -16.79
CA PHE A 209 -3.45 -13.20 -15.93
C PHE A 209 -3.99 -12.87 -14.52
N ALA A 210 -3.55 -11.76 -13.92
CA ALA A 210 -4.02 -11.32 -12.62
C ALA A 210 -5.53 -10.99 -12.63
N MET A 211 -6.01 -10.30 -13.67
CA MET A 211 -7.43 -9.96 -13.88
C MET A 211 -8.32 -11.20 -14.10
N GLU A 212 -7.84 -12.20 -14.85
CA GLU A 212 -8.55 -13.45 -15.08
C GLU A 212 -8.59 -14.34 -13.83
N SER A 213 -7.56 -14.26 -12.98
CA SER A 213 -7.44 -15.03 -11.74
C SER A 213 -8.28 -14.45 -10.59
N GLU A 214 -8.38 -13.12 -10.48
CA GLU A 214 -9.28 -12.42 -9.55
C GLU A 214 -10.26 -11.48 -10.26
N PRO A 215 -11.35 -11.97 -10.88
CA PRO A 215 -12.33 -11.15 -11.62
C PRO A 215 -13.13 -10.13 -10.80
N TYR A 216 -12.83 -9.98 -9.50
CA TYR A 216 -13.44 -9.01 -8.59
C TYR A 216 -12.41 -8.03 -7.99
N ASN A 217 -11.14 -8.13 -8.36
CA ASN A 217 -10.08 -7.22 -7.92
C ASN A 217 -9.96 -6.06 -8.91
N ALA A 218 -10.10 -4.82 -8.44
CA ALA A 218 -10.01 -3.63 -9.28
C ALA A 218 -8.57 -3.26 -9.71
N LYS A 219 -7.53 -3.80 -9.05
CA LYS A 219 -6.14 -3.40 -9.30
C LYS A 219 -5.60 -3.84 -10.68
N PRO A 220 -5.78 -5.10 -11.14
CA PRO A 220 -5.32 -5.49 -12.48
C PRO A 220 -5.93 -4.68 -13.64
N PRO A 221 -7.26 -4.42 -13.71
CA PRO A 221 -7.80 -3.54 -14.76
C PRO A 221 -7.39 -2.07 -14.58
N TYR A 222 -7.23 -1.57 -13.35
CA TYR A 222 -6.70 -0.22 -13.13
C TYR A 222 -5.28 -0.08 -13.70
N ASN A 223 -4.40 -1.05 -13.43
CA ASN A 223 -3.02 -1.01 -13.91
C ASN A 223 -2.92 -1.25 -15.44
N LEU A 224 -3.86 -1.99 -16.03
CA LEU A 224 -4.04 -2.03 -17.49
C LEU A 224 -4.44 -0.65 -18.03
N ALA A 225 -5.34 0.08 -17.37
CA ALA A 225 -5.72 1.43 -17.79
C ALA A 225 -4.51 2.40 -17.75
N CYS A 226 -3.69 2.35 -16.70
CA CYS A 226 -2.44 3.11 -16.62
C CYS A 226 -1.45 2.74 -17.75
N LEU A 227 -1.26 1.44 -18.02
CA LEU A 227 -0.43 0.95 -19.13
C LEU A 227 -0.93 1.45 -20.49
N PHE A 228 -2.22 1.30 -20.79
CA PHE A 228 -2.79 1.73 -22.06
C PHE A 228 -2.78 3.26 -22.22
N SER A 229 -2.84 4.03 -21.13
CA SER A 229 -2.62 5.48 -21.13
C SER A 229 -1.18 5.84 -21.56
N VAL A 230 -0.17 5.21 -20.95
CA VAL A 230 1.26 5.46 -21.26
C VAL A 230 1.59 5.20 -22.73
N ILE A 231 1.10 4.10 -23.31
CA ILE A 231 1.37 3.77 -24.72
C ILE A 231 0.50 4.55 -25.73
N GLY A 232 -0.42 5.41 -25.27
CA GLY A 232 -1.28 6.25 -26.11
C GLY A 232 -2.58 5.61 -26.61
N SER A 233 -2.92 4.41 -26.13
CA SER A 233 -4.14 3.67 -26.48
C SER A 233 -5.31 4.09 -25.59
N PHE A 234 -5.72 5.35 -25.72
CA PHE A 234 -6.65 6.00 -24.78
C PHE A 234 -8.06 5.38 -24.74
N GLN A 235 -8.51 4.70 -25.80
CA GLN A 235 -9.82 4.02 -25.77
C GLN A 235 -9.73 2.77 -24.90
N GLU A 236 -8.75 1.91 -25.14
CA GLU A 236 -8.48 0.72 -24.34
C GLU A 236 -8.22 1.09 -22.87
N ALA A 237 -7.53 2.20 -22.61
CA ALA A 237 -7.35 2.74 -21.25
C ALA A 237 -8.68 3.10 -20.56
N CYS A 238 -9.61 3.74 -21.28
CA CYS A 238 -10.96 4.02 -20.77
C CYS A 238 -11.76 2.73 -20.54
N ASP A 239 -11.76 1.78 -21.48
CA ASP A 239 -12.46 0.50 -21.35
C ASP A 239 -12.03 -0.27 -20.08
N TYR A 240 -10.73 -0.23 -19.74
CA TYR A 240 -10.20 -0.83 -18.51
C TYR A 240 -10.47 0.01 -17.25
N LEU A 241 -10.46 1.35 -17.35
CA LEU A 241 -10.78 2.22 -16.21
C LEU A 241 -12.26 2.09 -15.82
N GLU A 242 -13.18 2.01 -16.78
CA GLU A 242 -14.60 1.71 -16.51
C GLU A 242 -14.76 0.39 -15.75
N MET A 243 -14.00 -0.65 -16.12
CA MET A 243 -14.01 -1.93 -15.43
C MET A 243 -13.47 -1.82 -13.99
N ALA A 244 -12.38 -1.08 -13.79
CA ALA A 244 -11.82 -0.84 -12.45
C ALA A 244 -12.80 -0.07 -11.55
N VAL A 245 -13.43 0.99 -12.07
CA VAL A 245 -14.44 1.81 -11.38
C VAL A 245 -15.70 0.99 -11.05
N ALA A 246 -16.14 0.11 -11.95
CA ALA A 246 -17.27 -0.79 -11.72
C ALA A 246 -17.01 -1.85 -10.63
N LEU A 247 -15.74 -2.21 -10.40
CA LEU A 247 -15.32 -3.11 -9.32
C LEU A 247 -15.07 -2.35 -8.00
N ASN A 248 -14.50 -1.14 -8.05
CA ASN A 248 -14.28 -0.27 -6.92
C ASN A 248 -14.37 1.21 -7.32
N GLU A 249 -15.39 1.90 -6.81
CA GLU A 249 -15.67 3.32 -7.06
C GLU A 249 -14.49 4.26 -6.72
N SER A 250 -13.58 3.89 -5.79
CA SER A 250 -12.40 4.73 -5.50
C SER A 250 -11.50 4.92 -6.71
N ALA A 251 -11.46 3.94 -7.63
CA ALA A 251 -10.64 4.00 -8.83
C ALA A 251 -10.88 5.27 -9.67
N ARG A 252 -12.07 5.88 -9.56
CA ARG A 252 -12.37 7.17 -10.21
C ARG A 252 -11.61 8.33 -9.56
N SER A 253 -11.62 8.42 -8.23
CA SER A 253 -10.84 9.43 -7.49
C SER A 253 -9.33 9.18 -7.57
N ASP A 254 -8.93 7.91 -7.65
CA ASP A 254 -7.53 7.50 -7.76
C ASP A 254 -6.99 7.94 -9.14
N ALA A 255 -7.67 7.55 -10.24
CA ALA A 255 -7.31 7.93 -11.61
C ALA A 255 -7.37 9.45 -11.88
N ALA A 256 -8.23 10.19 -11.17
CA ALA A 256 -8.31 11.65 -11.28
C ALA A 256 -7.02 12.36 -10.83
N MET A 257 -6.23 11.73 -9.95
CA MET A 257 -5.03 12.31 -9.34
C MET A 257 -3.74 11.60 -9.78
N ASP A 258 -3.84 10.37 -10.29
CA ASP A 258 -2.71 9.53 -10.71
C ASP A 258 -2.05 10.05 -12.01
N PRO A 259 -0.74 10.42 -11.99
CA PRO A 259 -0.03 10.95 -13.15
C PRO A 259 0.00 10.02 -14.38
N TYR A 260 -0.23 8.72 -14.23
CA TYR A 260 -0.32 7.81 -15.38
C TYR A 260 -1.44 8.20 -16.37
N PHE A 261 -2.45 8.95 -15.93
CA PHE A 261 -3.53 9.48 -16.78
C PHE A 261 -3.33 10.95 -17.22
N ASP A 262 -2.16 11.56 -16.98
CA ASP A 262 -1.87 12.91 -17.47
C ASP A 262 -1.95 13.07 -19.01
N PRO A 263 -1.59 12.07 -19.84
CA PRO A 263 -1.85 12.12 -21.29
C PRO A 263 -3.34 12.17 -21.66
N MET A 264 -4.24 11.73 -20.77
CA MET A 264 -5.67 11.55 -21.02
C MET A 264 -6.56 12.66 -20.44
N ARG A 265 -6.01 13.65 -19.73
CA ARG A 265 -6.79 14.71 -19.02
C ARG A 265 -7.75 15.51 -19.91
N SER A 266 -7.48 15.58 -21.21
CA SER A 266 -8.33 16.27 -22.21
C SER A 266 -8.97 15.31 -23.22
N TYR A 267 -9.06 14.01 -22.89
CA TYR A 267 -9.71 13.00 -23.71
C TYR A 267 -11.18 12.86 -23.26
N PRO A 268 -12.18 13.21 -24.09
CA PRO A 268 -13.56 13.34 -23.60
C PRO A 268 -14.16 12.10 -22.91
N PRO A 269 -13.89 10.85 -23.34
CA PRO A 269 -14.34 9.67 -22.59
C PRO A 269 -13.72 9.57 -21.19
N PHE A 270 -12.45 9.97 -21.02
CA PHE A 270 -11.82 10.02 -19.69
C PHE A 270 -12.44 11.10 -18.81
N GLU A 271 -12.73 12.28 -19.35
CA GLU A 271 -13.47 13.32 -18.63
C GLU A 271 -14.86 12.82 -18.19
N GLU A 272 -15.60 12.14 -19.07
CA GLU A 272 -16.92 11.57 -18.75
C GLU A 272 -16.84 10.50 -17.64
N ILE A 273 -15.81 9.64 -17.65
CA ILE A 273 -15.56 8.64 -16.59
C ILE A 273 -15.24 9.29 -15.24
N ILE A 274 -14.45 10.38 -15.23
CA ILE A 274 -13.95 11.02 -14.00
C ILE A 274 -14.96 12.02 -13.40
N TYR A 275 -15.67 12.79 -14.23
CA TYR A 275 -16.54 13.89 -13.78
C TYR A 275 -18.04 13.63 -14.00
N GLY A 276 -18.42 12.65 -14.82
CA GLY A 276 -19.81 12.38 -15.21
C GLY A 276 -20.36 13.34 -16.28
N GLU A 277 -19.55 14.31 -16.72
CA GLU A 277 -19.80 15.20 -17.84
C GLU A 277 -18.47 15.57 -18.52
N VAL A 278 -18.50 15.81 -19.83
CA VAL A 278 -17.32 16.28 -20.59
C VAL A 278 -17.03 17.73 -20.18
N LEU A 279 -15.80 18.03 -19.78
CA LEU A 279 -15.38 19.34 -19.31
C LEU A 279 -15.14 20.29 -20.49
N THR A 280 -16.23 20.75 -21.11
CA THR A 280 -16.17 21.77 -22.16
C THR A 280 -15.34 22.98 -21.68
N PRO A 281 -14.24 23.34 -22.36
CA PRO A 281 -13.46 24.52 -22.00
C PRO A 281 -14.38 25.75 -21.97
N ARG A 282 -14.49 26.37 -20.80
CA ARG A 282 -15.36 27.53 -20.59
C ARG A 282 -14.92 28.65 -21.53
N SER A 283 -15.73 28.98 -22.53
CA SER A 283 -15.43 30.09 -23.45
C SER A 283 -15.23 31.39 -22.66
N GLU A 284 -14.18 32.13 -23.01
CA GLU A 284 -13.94 33.46 -22.45
C GLU A 284 -14.98 34.50 -22.96
N ASP A 285 -15.63 34.20 -24.09
CA ASP A 285 -16.79 34.93 -24.60
C ASP A 285 -18.09 34.42 -23.95
N GLY A 286 -18.88 35.33 -23.34
CA GLY A 286 -20.20 34.99 -22.79
C GLY A 286 -20.78 35.90 -21.68
N TRP A 287 -20.57 37.22 -21.70
CA TRP A 287 -21.37 38.14 -20.87
C TRP A 287 -22.74 38.42 -21.53
N ASP A 288 -23.60 37.41 -21.55
CA ASP A 288 -25.00 37.57 -21.99
C ASP A 288 -25.82 38.33 -20.93
N GLU A 289 -25.79 39.67 -21.00
CA GLU A 289 -26.84 40.49 -20.39
C GLU A 289 -28.13 40.44 -21.23
N LYS A 290 -29.27 40.45 -20.52
CA LYS A 290 -30.68 40.55 -21.01
C LYS A 290 -31.30 39.20 -21.43
N GLU A 291 -32.62 39.03 -21.34
CA GLU A 291 -33.70 39.98 -21.05
C GLU A 291 -34.55 39.57 -19.84
N GLU A 292 -34.77 40.49 -18.89
CA GLU A 292 -36.10 40.67 -18.29
C GLU A 292 -36.58 42.08 -18.66
N ALA A 293 -37.86 42.20 -19.01
CA ALA A 293 -38.48 43.46 -19.43
C ALA A 293 -39.53 43.89 -18.41
N ASP A 294 -39.54 45.18 -18.05
CA ASP A 294 -40.76 45.99 -17.93
C ASP A 294 -40.47 47.47 -17.62
N ALA A 295 -41.54 48.28 -17.70
CA ALA A 295 -41.71 49.66 -17.23
C ALA A 295 -41.33 50.84 -18.18
N ASP A 296 -42.39 51.58 -18.51
CA ASP A 296 -42.45 52.91 -19.13
C ASP A 296 -41.43 53.96 -18.66
N THR A 297 -41.02 54.88 -19.55
CA THR A 297 -41.49 56.29 -19.49
C THR A 297 -41.18 57.11 -20.77
N ASP A 298 -41.93 58.20 -20.98
CA ASP A 298 -41.75 59.18 -22.07
C ASP A 298 -40.41 59.94 -22.02
N GLY A 299 -39.91 60.44 -23.16
CA GLY A 299 -38.96 61.56 -23.16
C GLY A 299 -38.10 61.80 -24.41
N ASP A 300 -38.65 62.52 -25.39
CA ASP A 300 -37.99 63.44 -26.35
C ASP A 300 -36.76 63.03 -27.22
N VAL A 301 -36.69 63.70 -28.37
CA VAL A 301 -35.77 63.61 -29.53
C VAL A 301 -35.41 65.09 -29.86
N PRO A 302 -34.20 65.53 -30.34
CA PRO A 302 -33.34 64.87 -31.37
C PRO A 302 -31.78 65.10 -31.37
N MET A 303 -31.12 64.41 -32.32
CA MET A 303 -30.05 64.88 -33.26
C MET A 303 -28.54 65.03 -32.89
N GLU A 304 -27.75 64.62 -33.89
CA GLU A 304 -26.48 65.19 -34.43
C GLU A 304 -25.18 65.27 -33.59
N ALA A 305 -24.14 64.55 -34.02
CA ALA A 305 -22.93 65.12 -34.66
C ALA A 305 -22.02 64.03 -35.30
N GLU A 306 -21.13 64.43 -36.21
CA GLU A 306 -20.11 63.60 -36.91
C GLU A 306 -18.68 63.93 -36.37
N VAL A 307 -17.62 63.72 -37.18
CA VAL A 307 -16.18 64.09 -36.96
C VAL A 307 -15.44 63.06 -36.08
N GLU A 308 -14.47 62.26 -36.57
CA GLU A 308 -13.08 62.58 -37.02
C GLU A 308 -12.17 63.05 -35.83
N GLU A 309 -10.86 62.77 -35.74
CA GLU A 309 -9.91 62.11 -36.65
C GLU A 309 -8.68 61.55 -35.87
N GLU A 310 -7.79 60.86 -36.59
CA GLU A 310 -6.34 60.56 -36.37
C GLU A 310 -5.72 60.27 -34.97
N ALA A 311 -4.77 59.32 -34.97
CA ALA A 311 -3.69 59.21 -33.97
C ALA A 311 -2.50 60.15 -34.34
N PRO A 312 -1.49 60.31 -33.47
CA PRO A 312 -0.26 59.54 -33.76
C PRO A 312 0.59 59.13 -32.52
N THR A 313 1.50 58.19 -32.73
CA THR A 313 2.70 57.98 -31.90
C THR A 313 3.82 58.96 -32.33
N PRO A 314 4.89 59.17 -31.54
CA PRO A 314 6.04 58.24 -31.59
C PRO A 314 6.82 58.03 -30.27
N ASP A 315 7.57 56.92 -30.24
CA ASP A 315 8.96 56.68 -29.79
C ASP A 315 9.62 57.52 -28.67
N VAL A 316 10.45 56.86 -27.84
CA VAL A 316 11.93 57.06 -27.76
C VAL A 316 12.58 56.29 -26.58
N GLU A 317 13.58 55.44 -26.89
CA GLU A 317 14.76 54.98 -26.11
C GLU A 317 14.61 54.42 -24.66
N GLU A 318 15.64 53.88 -23.99
CA GLU A 318 16.69 52.86 -24.27
C GLU A 318 17.46 52.63 -22.92
N GLU A 319 18.38 51.66 -22.82
CA GLU A 319 19.28 51.38 -21.67
C GLU A 319 18.62 50.88 -20.34
N SER A 320 19.26 50.10 -19.46
CA SER A 320 20.48 49.25 -19.55
C SER A 320 20.54 48.19 -18.41
N ASP A 321 21.29 47.12 -18.64
CA ASP A 321 21.71 46.02 -17.72
C ASP A 321 23.24 46.20 -17.43
N PRO A 322 23.97 45.40 -16.59
CA PRO A 322 23.62 44.25 -15.74
C PRO A 322 24.35 44.28 -14.33
N ASP A 323 25.07 43.19 -13.98
CA ASP A 323 26.02 42.95 -12.85
C ASP A 323 25.42 42.54 -11.47
N GLU A 324 25.89 41.54 -10.70
CA GLU A 324 26.88 40.43 -10.82
C GLU A 324 26.30 39.25 -9.97
N GLU A 325 26.26 37.99 -10.40
CA GLU A 325 27.33 36.96 -10.53
C GLU A 325 28.02 36.49 -9.22
N HIS A 326 27.96 35.18 -8.95
CA HIS A 326 29.03 34.43 -8.26
C HIS A 326 28.89 32.91 -8.48
N ALA A 327 29.93 32.28 -9.04
CA ALA A 327 30.05 30.83 -9.28
C ALA A 327 30.76 30.13 -8.08
N ALA A 328 30.37 28.92 -7.67
CA ALA A 328 30.81 27.58 -8.14
C ALA A 328 32.28 27.21 -7.83
N GLU A 329 32.51 26.03 -7.23
CA GLU A 329 33.82 25.35 -7.20
C GLU A 329 33.70 23.83 -6.96
N GLU A 330 34.15 23.02 -7.92
CA GLU A 330 34.56 21.61 -7.72
C GLU A 330 36.09 21.52 -7.84
N PRO A 331 36.71 20.48 -7.24
CA PRO A 331 37.97 19.97 -7.76
C PRO A 331 37.98 18.43 -7.93
N GLY A 332 38.38 17.95 -9.11
CA GLY A 332 38.45 16.53 -9.43
C GLY A 332 39.85 15.89 -9.34
N HIS A 333 39.86 14.55 -9.52
CA HIS A 333 40.98 13.66 -9.89
C HIS A 333 42.34 13.69 -9.16
N THR A 334 42.75 12.51 -8.69
CA THR A 334 44.16 12.08 -8.64
C THR A 334 44.31 10.68 -9.26
N GLU A 335 45.47 10.40 -9.86
CA GLU A 335 45.69 9.28 -10.78
C GLU A 335 46.85 8.35 -10.35
N ALA A 336 46.89 7.15 -10.94
CA ALA A 336 48.05 6.25 -11.13
C ALA A 336 48.66 5.44 -9.95
N ALA A 337 48.51 4.11 -10.06
CA ALA A 337 49.56 3.12 -9.79
C ALA A 337 49.34 1.89 -10.72
N GLU A 338 50.41 1.28 -11.25
CA GLU A 338 50.36 0.26 -12.31
C GLU A 338 50.89 -1.13 -11.89
N ALA A 339 50.54 -2.16 -12.68
CA ALA A 339 51.13 -3.53 -12.74
C ALA A 339 50.92 -4.43 -11.49
N ASP A 340 51.01 -5.77 -11.50
CA ASP A 340 51.31 -6.82 -12.50
C ASP A 340 50.75 -8.19 -11.98
N THR A 341 50.64 -9.35 -12.65
CA THR A 341 51.04 -9.87 -13.99
C THR A 341 50.09 -11.02 -14.42
N ALA A 342 49.96 -11.29 -15.73
CA ALA A 342 49.66 -12.59 -16.39
C ALA A 342 48.30 -13.33 -16.22
N ALA A 343 47.90 -13.98 -17.31
CA ALA A 343 46.96 -15.11 -17.36
C ALA A 343 47.67 -16.33 -17.97
N GLU A 344 47.27 -17.55 -17.60
CA GLU A 344 47.44 -18.75 -18.44
C GLU A 344 46.53 -19.92 -17.98
N ASP A 345 46.16 -20.80 -18.90
CA ASP A 345 45.35 -22.01 -18.65
C ASP A 345 46.10 -23.06 -17.81
N THR A 346 45.37 -23.92 -17.06
CA THR A 346 45.50 -25.39 -17.21
C THR A 346 44.46 -26.23 -16.45
N GLN A 347 43.86 -27.16 -17.19
CA GLN A 347 43.31 -28.46 -16.78
C GLN A 347 43.91 -29.53 -17.71
N PRO A 348 43.78 -30.85 -17.50
CA PRO A 348 43.49 -31.62 -16.27
C PRO A 348 44.43 -32.84 -16.03
N SER A 349 44.30 -33.52 -14.89
CA SER A 349 44.52 -34.97 -14.66
C SER A 349 44.05 -35.31 -13.22
N GLU A 350 43.33 -36.38 -12.85
CA GLU A 350 43.11 -37.76 -13.35
C GLU A 350 44.05 -38.83 -12.71
N GLU A 351 43.47 -40.01 -12.38
CA GLU A 351 44.04 -41.19 -11.65
C GLU A 351 44.39 -40.96 -10.15
N ALA A 352 44.17 -41.88 -9.18
CA ALA A 352 43.40 -43.15 -9.04
C ALA A 352 43.21 -43.42 -7.49
N GLN A 353 42.73 -44.53 -6.91
CA GLN A 353 42.39 -45.89 -7.37
C GLN A 353 41.37 -46.60 -6.43
N GLU A 354 40.53 -47.46 -7.03
CA GLU A 354 39.73 -48.62 -6.54
C GLU A 354 39.70 -49.06 -5.05
N ASN A 355 38.49 -49.43 -4.56
CA ASN A 355 38.21 -50.82 -4.18
C ASN A 355 36.70 -51.19 -4.17
N GLU A 356 36.41 -52.49 -4.34
CA GLU A 356 35.06 -53.09 -4.37
C GLU A 356 34.56 -53.43 -2.93
N SER A 357 33.43 -54.10 -2.63
CA SER A 357 32.42 -54.94 -3.31
C SER A 357 31.26 -55.18 -2.29
N PRO A 358 30.13 -55.88 -2.56
CA PRO A 358 29.65 -56.46 -3.83
C PRO A 358 28.22 -56.03 -4.24
#